data_AF-A0A2Z3JHN6-F1
#
_entry.id   AF-A0A2Z3JHN6-F1
#
_cell.length_a   1.000
_cell.length_b   1.000
_cell.length_c   1.000
_cell.angle_alpha   90.00
_cell.angle_beta   90.00
_cell.angle_gamma   90.00
#
_symmetry.space_group_name_H-M   'P 1'
#
loop_
_entity.id
_entity.type
_entity.pdbx_description
1 polymer ?
#
loop_
_entity_poly.entity_id
_entity_poly.type
_entity_poly.pdbx_seq_one_letter_code
_entity_poly.pdbx_strand_id
1 'polypeptide(L)'
;MLETSVEDFVSRFSPDAAEGQLYPQPEGSPLLEFVSGGRTLYLFDRTGPYTAKPGPARIIVHGTLARLNKRAAGEAKLTVVGVSGVEGLGEVTRVVSRFTVVVEARLPLVLSSFTPLPELAPGDWLSFETQPPLHGFLAAL
;
A
#
# COMPACT_ATOMS: atom_id res chain seq x y z
N MET A 1 -18.58 -11.59 -0.24
CA MET A 1 -19.10 -10.40 0.45
C MET A 1 -18.39 -9.20 -0.16
N LEU A 2 -18.99 -8.65 -1.21
CA LEU A 2 -18.74 -7.33 -1.77
C LEU A 2 -19.80 -6.49 -1.03
N GLU A 3 -19.49 -5.61 -0.09
CA GLU A 3 -18.86 -4.30 -0.25
C GLU A 3 -18.22 -3.94 1.10
N THR A 4 -16.93 -3.60 1.12
CA THR A 4 -16.27 -3.06 2.32
C THR A 4 -16.25 -1.56 2.15
N SER A 5 -16.81 -0.83 3.12
CA SER A 5 -16.76 0.63 3.11
C SER A 5 -15.30 1.12 3.24
N VAL A 6 -15.06 2.40 2.97
CA VAL A 6 -13.74 3.01 3.22
C VAL A 6 -13.38 2.88 4.70
N GLU A 7 -14.36 3.05 5.58
CA GLU A 7 -14.23 2.97 7.04
C GLU A 7 -13.85 1.55 7.48
N ASP A 8 -14.50 0.51 6.92
CA ASP A 8 -14.17 -0.89 7.21
C ASP A 8 -12.76 -1.24 6.75
N PHE A 9 -12.37 -0.73 5.57
CA PHE A 9 -11.02 -0.92 5.04
C PHE A 9 -9.98 -0.25 5.94
N VAL A 10 -10.19 1.02 6.29
CA VAL A 10 -9.29 1.77 7.18
C VAL A 10 -9.17 1.09 8.54
N SER A 11 -10.29 0.70 9.15
CA SER A 11 -10.30 -0.02 10.44
C SER A 11 -9.48 -1.30 10.38
N ARG A 12 -9.61 -2.08 9.31
CA ARG A 12 -8.90 -3.36 9.12
C ARG A 12 -7.39 -3.22 8.91
N PHE A 13 -6.96 -2.13 8.28
CA PHE A 13 -5.57 -1.96 7.83
C PHE A 13 -4.82 -0.81 8.51
N SER A 14 -5.44 -0.06 9.43
CA SER A 14 -4.78 0.97 10.24
C SER A 14 -3.52 0.48 10.98
N PRO A 15 -3.43 -0.77 11.48
CA PRO A 15 -2.18 -1.31 12.03
C PRO A 15 -1.04 -1.44 11.00
N ASP A 16 -1.35 -1.56 9.71
CA ASP A 16 -0.40 -1.70 8.61
C ASP A 16 -0.17 -0.37 7.87
N ALA A 17 -0.52 0.76 8.48
CA ALA A 17 -0.31 2.06 7.86
C ALA A 17 1.18 2.44 7.89
N ALA A 18 1.70 2.90 6.76
CA ALA A 18 3.04 3.43 6.64
C ALA A 18 3.10 4.82 7.29
N GLU A 19 4.15 5.07 8.08
CA GLU A 19 4.45 6.40 8.62
C GLU A 19 5.28 7.20 7.63
N GLY A 20 4.97 8.49 7.48
CA GLY A 20 5.71 9.35 6.56
C GLY A 20 5.24 10.79 6.57
N GLN A 21 5.68 11.53 5.55
CA GLN A 21 5.37 12.93 5.35
C GLN A 21 4.42 13.09 4.16
N LEU A 22 3.26 13.69 4.39
CA LEU A 22 2.34 14.11 3.34
C LEU A 22 2.67 15.54 2.91
N TYR A 23 2.88 15.76 1.61
CA TYR A 23 3.15 17.08 1.05
C TYR A 23 1.87 17.85 0.72
N PRO A 24 1.95 19.19 0.63
CA PRO A 24 0.84 20.01 0.17
C PRO A 24 0.34 19.59 -1.21
N GLN A 25 -0.96 19.61 -1.39
CA GLN A 25 -1.61 19.26 -2.66
C GLN A 25 -2.32 20.48 -3.23
N PRO A 26 -2.40 20.61 -4.57
CA PRO A 26 -3.32 21.56 -5.18
C PRO A 26 -4.75 21.30 -4.69
N GLU A 27 -5.51 22.38 -4.49
CA GLU A 27 -6.91 22.29 -4.10
C GLU A 27 -7.71 21.43 -5.09
N GLY A 28 -8.50 20.48 -4.57
CA GLY A 28 -9.30 19.56 -5.39
C GLY A 28 -8.50 18.43 -6.06
N SER A 29 -7.20 18.31 -5.83
CA SER A 29 -6.40 17.17 -6.32
C SER A 29 -6.84 15.87 -5.63
N PRO A 30 -7.08 14.76 -6.37
CA PRO A 30 -7.29 13.44 -5.78
C PRO A 30 -5.97 12.70 -5.52
N LEU A 31 -4.81 13.34 -5.71
CA LEU A 31 -3.50 12.72 -5.56
C LEU A 31 -2.79 13.23 -4.31
N LEU A 32 -2.43 12.28 -3.44
CA LEU A 32 -1.55 12.45 -2.29
C LEU A 32 -0.08 12.26 -2.73
N GLU A 33 0.78 13.23 -2.43
CA GLU A 33 2.24 13.05 -2.49
C GLU A 33 2.76 12.68 -1.09
N PHE A 34 3.14 11.41 -0.92
CA PHE A 34 3.51 10.83 0.37
C PHE A 34 4.93 10.29 0.35
N VAL A 35 5.77 10.72 1.29
CA VAL A 35 7.15 10.27 1.43
C VAL A 35 7.29 9.33 2.62
N SER A 36 7.70 8.09 2.37
CA SER A 36 7.94 7.05 3.38
C SER A 36 8.98 6.05 2.89
N GLY A 37 9.72 5.40 3.79
CA GLY A 37 10.71 4.38 3.42
C GLY A 37 11.81 4.87 2.44
N GLY A 38 12.08 6.18 2.40
CA GLY A 38 13.01 6.79 1.44
C GLY A 38 12.49 6.89 0.01
N ARG A 39 11.16 6.82 -0.18
CA ARG A 39 10.46 6.89 -1.48
C ARG A 39 9.37 7.94 -1.47
N THR A 40 9.15 8.60 -2.61
CA THR A 40 7.98 9.45 -2.87
C THR A 40 6.94 8.66 -3.63
N LEU A 41 5.74 8.52 -3.07
CA LEU A 41 4.62 7.81 -3.67
C LEU A 41 3.52 8.80 -4.05
N TYR A 42 2.96 8.64 -5.25
CA TYR A 42 1.72 9.32 -5.66
C TYR A 42 0.55 8.36 -5.49
N LEU A 43 -0.32 8.67 -4.54
CA LEU A 43 -1.44 7.81 -4.15
C LEU A 43 -2.76 8.48 -4.51
N PHE A 44 -3.70 7.72 -5.06
CA PHE A 44 -5.06 8.19 -5.25
C PHE A 44 -5.80 8.17 -3.91
N ASP A 45 -6.24 9.34 -3.44
CA ASP A 45 -6.92 9.51 -2.16
C ASP A 45 -8.28 8.79 -2.15
N ARG A 46 -8.48 7.93 -1.15
CA ARG A 46 -9.73 7.19 -0.94
C ARG A 46 -10.43 7.55 0.36
N THR A 47 -9.88 8.41 1.21
CA THR A 47 -10.49 8.81 2.48
C THR A 47 -11.39 10.04 2.36
N GLY A 48 -11.32 10.75 1.23
CA GLY A 48 -12.25 11.82 0.90
C GLY A 48 -11.60 13.21 0.98
N PRO A 49 -12.22 14.19 0.30
CA PRO A 49 -11.61 15.49 0.06
C PRO A 49 -11.31 16.21 1.38
N TYR A 50 -10.13 16.85 1.45
CA TYR A 50 -9.66 17.68 2.58
C TYR A 50 -9.37 16.96 3.89
N THR A 51 -9.58 15.64 3.99
CA THR A 51 -9.23 14.89 5.21
C THR A 51 -7.70 14.82 5.40
N ALA A 52 -6.98 14.70 4.28
CA ALA A 52 -5.52 14.66 4.27
C ALA A 52 -4.94 16.06 4.55
N LYS A 53 -4.30 16.23 5.71
CA LYS A 53 -3.58 17.46 6.06
C LYS A 53 -2.08 17.28 5.75
N PRO A 54 -1.42 18.26 5.13
CA PRO A 54 0.04 18.23 4.97
C PRO A 54 0.72 18.11 6.33
N GLY A 55 1.80 17.32 6.40
CA GLY A 55 2.46 17.00 7.67
C GLY A 55 2.78 15.52 7.84
N PRO A 56 3.30 15.14 9.03
CA PRO A 56 3.39 13.75 9.43
C PRO A 56 2.03 13.05 9.33
N ALA A 57 1.99 11.88 8.71
CA ALA A 57 0.77 11.13 8.47
C ALA A 57 1.02 9.61 8.53
N ARG A 58 -0.06 8.87 8.82
CA ARG A 58 -0.12 7.41 8.71
C ARG A 58 -1.02 7.05 7.54
N ILE A 59 -0.45 6.47 6.49
CA ILE A 59 -1.15 6.16 5.24
C ILE A 59 -1.12 4.66 4.99
N ILE A 60 -2.29 4.05 4.83
CA ILE A 60 -2.42 2.71 4.30
C ILE A 60 -2.18 2.81 2.79
N VAL A 61 -1.06 2.25 2.35
CA VAL A 61 -0.70 2.20 0.92
C VAL A 61 -1.23 0.89 0.34
N HIS A 62 -2.22 1.00 -0.53
CA HIS A 62 -2.89 -0.14 -1.15
C HIS A 62 -2.56 -0.25 -2.63
N GLY A 63 -2.16 -1.45 -3.07
CA GLY A 63 -1.83 -1.73 -4.46
C GLY A 63 -2.51 -2.98 -4.99
N THR A 64 -2.93 -2.92 -6.25
CA THR A 64 -3.43 -4.09 -6.98
C THR A 64 -2.25 -4.79 -7.68
N LEU A 65 -2.06 -6.07 -7.43
CA LEU A 65 -0.98 -6.87 -8.00
C LEU A 65 -1.16 -7.07 -9.50
N ALA A 66 -0.12 -6.73 -10.27
CA ALA A 66 0.06 -7.15 -11.65
C ALA A 66 0.81 -8.49 -11.72
N ARG A 67 1.80 -8.68 -10.84
CA ARG A 67 2.63 -9.89 -10.78
C ARG A 67 3.10 -10.13 -9.35
N LEU A 68 3.25 -11.40 -8.99
CA LEU A 68 3.80 -11.83 -7.71
C LEU A 68 4.53 -13.16 -7.87
N ASN A 69 5.69 -13.30 -7.23
CA ASN A 69 6.44 -14.55 -7.17
C ASN A 69 7.10 -14.72 -5.80
N LYS A 70 7.08 -15.95 -5.26
CA LYS A 70 7.90 -16.30 -4.09
C LYS A 70 9.39 -16.17 -4.41
N ARG A 71 10.15 -15.71 -3.42
CA ARG A 71 11.61 -15.52 -3.48
C ARG A 71 12.23 -16.02 -2.17
N ALA A 72 13.55 -16.23 -2.22
CA ALA A 72 14.33 -16.38 -1.01
C ALA A 72 14.37 -15.03 -0.25
N ALA A 73 14.64 -15.11 1.05
CA ALA A 73 14.85 -13.93 1.88
C ALA A 73 15.98 -13.04 1.33
N GLY A 74 15.85 -11.73 1.50
CA GLY A 74 16.79 -10.77 0.95
C GLY A 74 16.71 -9.40 1.62
N GLU A 75 17.22 -8.38 0.92
CA GLU A 75 17.04 -7.00 1.36
C GLU A 75 15.72 -6.45 0.81
N ALA A 76 14.94 -5.78 1.67
CA ALA A 76 13.71 -5.12 1.25
C ALA A 76 13.98 -4.03 0.21
N LYS A 77 13.21 -4.05 -0.89
CA LYS A 77 13.33 -3.11 -2.00
C LYS A 77 11.95 -2.62 -2.41
N LEU A 78 11.90 -1.34 -2.75
CA LEU A 78 10.74 -0.73 -3.37
C LEU A 78 11.23 0.29 -4.40
N THR A 79 10.65 0.26 -5.58
CA THR A 79 10.93 1.18 -6.67
C THR A 79 9.61 1.67 -7.24
N VAL A 80 9.50 2.98 -7.45
CA VAL A 80 8.34 3.58 -8.11
C VAL A 80 8.48 3.37 -9.61
N VAL A 81 7.42 2.86 -10.23
CA VAL A 81 7.34 2.57 -11.65
C VAL A 81 6.23 3.42 -12.25
N GLY A 82 6.60 4.28 -13.21
CA GLY A 82 5.65 5.23 -13.81
C GLY A 82 5.15 6.25 -12.78
N VAL A 83 3.86 6.59 -12.85
CA VAL A 83 3.26 7.66 -12.03
C VAL A 83 2.75 7.15 -10.68
N SER A 84 2.19 5.95 -10.62
CA SER A 84 1.51 5.44 -9.41
C SER A 84 1.55 3.90 -9.34
N GLY A 85 2.62 3.29 -9.82
CA GLY A 85 2.89 1.87 -9.68
C GLY A 85 4.17 1.64 -8.87
N VAL A 86 4.33 0.45 -8.29
CA VAL A 86 5.56 0.04 -7.62
C VAL A 86 5.92 -1.39 -7.97
N GLU A 87 7.22 -1.65 -7.97
CA GLU A 87 7.79 -3.00 -7.91
C GLU A 87 8.65 -3.13 -6.65
N GLY A 88 8.74 -4.33 -6.10
CA GLY A 88 9.48 -4.52 -4.87
C GLY A 88 9.82 -5.96 -4.54
N LEU A 89 10.60 -6.09 -3.49
CA LEU A 89 10.92 -7.33 -2.79
C LEU A 89 10.68 -7.08 -1.31
N GLY A 90 9.86 -7.91 -0.67
CA GLY A 90 9.56 -7.75 0.75
C GLY A 90 9.06 -9.03 1.40
N GLU A 91 8.94 -8.97 2.72
CA GLU A 91 8.47 -10.07 3.55
C GLU A 91 6.97 -9.95 3.79
N VAL A 92 6.24 -11.07 3.70
CA VAL A 92 4.85 -11.15 4.12
C VAL A 92 4.78 -11.01 5.63
N THR A 93 4.15 -9.95 6.11
CA THR A 93 3.90 -9.75 7.54
C THR A 93 2.54 -10.31 7.95
N ARG A 94 1.56 -10.26 7.05
CA ARG A 94 0.19 -10.70 7.34
C ARG A 94 -0.52 -11.25 6.10
N VAL A 95 -1.04 -12.47 6.19
CA VAL A 95 -1.95 -13.02 5.17
C VAL A 95 -3.38 -12.73 5.60
N VAL A 96 -4.07 -11.92 4.82
CA VAL A 96 -5.35 -11.31 5.22
C VAL A 96 -6.54 -12.07 4.64
N SER A 97 -6.37 -12.62 3.44
CA SER A 97 -7.27 -13.57 2.79
C SER A 97 -6.56 -14.24 1.63
N ARG A 98 -7.24 -15.13 0.89
CA ARG A 98 -6.72 -15.69 -0.37
C ARG A 98 -6.47 -14.65 -1.48
N PHE A 99 -6.83 -13.38 -1.28
CA PHE A 99 -6.71 -12.32 -2.27
C PHE A 99 -5.93 -11.10 -1.78
N THR A 100 -5.60 -11.02 -0.49
CA THR A 100 -4.95 -9.84 0.09
C THR A 100 -3.88 -10.27 1.07
N VAL A 101 -2.73 -9.63 0.98
CA VAL A 101 -1.56 -9.83 1.83
C VAL A 101 -0.95 -8.48 2.19
N VAL A 102 -0.31 -8.39 3.35
CA VAL A 102 0.52 -7.25 3.74
C VAL A 102 1.98 -7.64 3.59
N VAL A 103 2.74 -6.79 2.92
CA VAL A 103 4.16 -7.00 2.64
C VAL A 103 4.97 -5.81 3.17
N GLU A 104 6.00 -6.09 3.96
CA GLU A 104 7.00 -5.10 4.38
C GLU A 104 8.09 -5.01 3.32
N ALA A 105 8.08 -3.91 2.55
CA ALA A 105 9.03 -3.65 1.47
C ALA A 105 9.52 -2.20 1.56
N ARG A 106 10.36 -1.90 2.56
CA ARG A 106 10.78 -0.54 3.00
C ARG A 106 9.68 0.26 3.69
N LEU A 107 8.42 -0.02 3.37
CA LEU A 107 7.24 0.37 4.11
C LEU A 107 6.19 -0.75 4.01
N PRO A 108 5.19 -0.77 4.90
CA PRO A 108 4.04 -1.65 4.80
C PRO A 108 3.21 -1.37 3.55
N LEU A 109 2.88 -2.42 2.79
CA LEU A 109 2.01 -2.35 1.62
C LEU A 109 0.87 -3.36 1.76
N VAL A 110 -0.36 -2.91 1.59
CA VAL A 110 -1.52 -3.79 1.45
C VAL A 110 -1.67 -4.15 -0.02
N LEU A 111 -1.38 -5.39 -0.38
CA LEU A 111 -1.40 -5.86 -1.76
C LEU A 111 -2.58 -6.79 -2.00
N SER A 112 -3.43 -6.45 -2.98
CA SER A 112 -4.61 -7.23 -3.36
C SER A 112 -4.48 -7.79 -4.77
N SER A 113 -5.13 -8.92 -5.03
CA SER A 113 -5.18 -9.55 -6.36
C SER A 113 -6.63 -9.90 -6.73
N PHE A 114 -6.96 -9.79 -8.01
CA PHE A 114 -8.26 -10.24 -8.54
C PHE A 114 -8.35 -11.77 -8.66
N THR A 115 -7.20 -12.46 -8.71
CA THR A 115 -7.11 -13.92 -8.69
C THR A 115 -6.57 -14.40 -7.35
N PRO A 116 -6.89 -15.64 -6.91
CA PRO A 116 -6.33 -16.18 -5.68
C PRO A 116 -4.80 -16.13 -5.71
N LEU A 117 -4.22 -15.68 -4.59
CA LEU A 117 -2.79 -15.73 -4.34
C LEU A 117 -2.36 -17.20 -4.16
N PRO A 118 -1.09 -17.54 -4.45
CA PRO A 118 -0.53 -18.82 -4.03
C PRO A 118 -0.62 -18.97 -2.50
N GLU A 119 -0.41 -20.17 -1.98
CA GLU A 119 -0.32 -20.36 -0.52
C GLU A 119 0.85 -19.54 0.02
N LEU A 120 0.54 -18.57 0.88
CA LEU A 120 1.49 -17.67 1.53
C LEU A 120 1.39 -17.86 3.04
N ALA A 121 2.51 -17.67 3.73
CA ALA A 121 2.57 -17.56 5.17
C ALA A 121 3.34 -16.30 5.59
N PRO A 122 3.08 -15.74 6.79
CA PRO A 122 3.99 -14.76 7.37
C PRO A 122 5.44 -15.28 7.38
N GLY A 123 6.39 -14.43 7.00
CA GLY A 123 7.79 -14.78 6.80
C GLY A 123 8.17 -15.19 5.37
N ASP A 124 7.19 -15.46 4.49
CA ASP A 124 7.47 -15.68 3.06
C ASP A 124 7.99 -14.39 2.41
N TRP A 125 8.96 -14.51 1.50
CA TRP A 125 9.46 -13.37 0.72
C TRP A 125 8.89 -13.36 -0.68
N LEU A 126 8.53 -12.16 -1.15
CA LEU A 126 7.84 -11.97 -2.42
C LEU A 126 8.49 -10.87 -3.24
N SER A 127 8.74 -11.15 -4.52
CA SER A 127 8.87 -10.09 -5.52
C SER A 127 7.50 -9.79 -6.14
N PHE A 128 7.14 -8.52 -6.24
CA PHE A 128 5.84 -8.08 -6.74
C PHE A 128 5.95 -6.87 -7.68
N GLU A 129 4.89 -6.67 -8.45
CA GLU A 129 4.65 -5.51 -9.30
C GLU A 129 3.17 -5.12 -9.15
N THR A 130 2.86 -3.84 -9.04
CA THR A 130 1.47 -3.35 -8.94
C THR A 130 1.00 -2.68 -10.23
N GLN A 131 -0.30 -2.78 -10.50
CA GLN A 131 -0.96 -1.92 -11.46
C GLN A 131 -1.15 -0.52 -10.86
N PRO A 132 -0.99 0.56 -11.64
CA PRO A 132 -1.42 1.88 -11.21
C PRO A 132 -2.96 2.01 -11.28
N PRO A 133 -3.57 2.87 -10.43
CA PRO A 133 -2.92 3.64 -9.38
C PRO A 133 -2.76 2.85 -8.07
N LEU A 134 -1.76 3.24 -7.29
CA LEU A 134 -1.76 2.99 -5.85
C LEU A 134 -2.82 3.86 -5.18
N HIS A 135 -3.48 3.32 -4.18
CA HIS A 135 -4.47 4.01 -3.38
C HIS A 135 -3.92 4.35 -2.00
N GLY A 136 -4.28 5.52 -1.50
CA GLY A 136 -3.93 5.99 -0.16
C GLY A 136 -5.18 6.11 0.69
N PHE A 137 -5.12 5.56 1.90
CA PHE A 137 -6.15 5.77 2.92
C PHE A 137 -5.49 6.30 4.19
N LEU A 138 -6.01 7.39 4.75
CA LEU A 138 -5.57 7.86 6.06
C LEU A 138 -5.99 6.86 7.12
N ALA A 139 -5.01 6.34 7.86
CA ALA A 139 -5.28 5.72 9.13
C ALA A 139 -5.61 6.84 10.12
N ALA A 140 -6.85 6.89 10.62
CA ALA A 140 -7.27 7.89 11.61
C ALA A 140 -6.27 7.94 12.79
N LEU A 141 -6.00 9.16 13.28
CA LEU A 141 -5.23 9.41 14.50
C LEU A 141 -5.93 8.83 15.73
#